data_AF-A0A1I6LWH6-F1
#
_entry.id   AF-A0A1I6LWH6-F1
#
_cell.length_a   1.000
_cell.length_b   1.000
_cell.length_c   1.000
_cell.angle_alpha   90.00
_cell.angle_beta   90.00
_cell.angle_gamma   90.00
#
_symmetry.space_group_name_H-M   'P 1'
#
loop_
_entity.id
_entity.type
_entity.pdbx_description
1 polymer ?
#
loop_
_entity_poly.entity_id
_entity_poly.type
_entity_poly.pdbx_seq_one_letter_code
_entity_poly.pdbx_strand_id
1 'polypeptide(L)'
;MERYDQIYRLYRDFDTETLEAYQDFVDLFPPVDSRVALDHWEEATDELERRKAEIRDGFDEEGDVFAELAATLSRDQAFTALDLATEYERPVNALVLDVDETLRTAGRTDNEIPRDVLHRLHQLHEDGVPIVVCTGQTLENVKGFLIQGLGNELVHSGDLSIVYESGNGVFTPGHGPDTKQLLYEDLDDEITDVFAAVRSRIVTEAPDEIRRGCHLQGNEFNVTLKPNAETGTPAAQEVIDHALVYVVDLLADAIGEQVGYDGGSSGAEAAPASWARALYSRDPEIEQVLRSRDALPDVDPDDVPADLAAILERIDVAYYEADAAEIVSLELDKVAGVEAAFDVLGVDDPFALVMGDSKSDLRVMRWLEERGAGLAAAPKHASRDVLDHVIRTDELLFDEGDAASILELAAGTNLFAELDG
;
A
#
# COMPACT_ATOMS: atom_id res chain seq x y z
N MET A 1 -11.05 -6.09 34.78
CA MET A 1 -12.44 -6.35 35.23
C MET A 1 -13.17 -5.03 35.44
N GLU A 2 -12.56 -4.06 36.11
CA GLU A 2 -13.13 -2.71 36.29
C GLU A 2 -13.39 -1.99 34.96
N ARG A 3 -12.43 -2.01 34.01
CA ARG A 3 -12.62 -1.36 32.68
C ARG A 3 -13.73 -1.94 31.82
N TYR A 4 -13.84 -3.27 31.74
CA TYR A 4 -14.96 -3.90 31.02
C TYR A 4 -16.31 -3.50 31.62
N ASP A 5 -16.40 -3.39 32.94
CA ASP A 5 -17.61 -2.94 33.63
C ASP A 5 -17.89 -1.44 33.36
N GLN A 6 -16.86 -0.61 33.27
CA GLN A 6 -16.96 0.81 32.89
C GLN A 6 -17.44 0.99 31.44
N ILE A 7 -16.86 0.27 30.46
CA ILE A 7 -17.32 0.29 29.06
C ILE A 7 -18.76 -0.22 28.97
N TYR A 8 -19.09 -1.32 29.67
CA TYR A 8 -20.46 -1.82 29.70
C TYR A 8 -21.43 -0.77 30.27
N ARG A 9 -21.02 -0.06 31.32
CA ARG A 9 -21.80 1.04 31.89
C ARG A 9 -21.95 2.19 30.90
N LEU A 10 -20.90 2.58 30.20
CA LEU A 10 -20.88 3.67 29.21
C LEU A 10 -21.95 3.44 28.13
N TYR A 11 -21.87 2.33 27.41
CA TYR A 11 -22.79 2.01 26.31
C TYR A 11 -24.20 1.59 26.76
N ARG A 12 -24.42 1.38 28.07
CA ARG A 12 -25.74 1.08 28.64
C ARG A 12 -26.45 2.34 29.14
N ASP A 13 -25.71 3.22 29.80
CA ASP A 13 -26.27 4.36 30.52
C ASP A 13 -26.37 5.62 29.64
N PHE A 14 -25.59 5.68 28.55
CA PHE A 14 -25.54 6.82 27.65
C PHE A 14 -26.00 6.45 26.23
N ASP A 15 -26.58 7.43 25.55
CA ASP A 15 -27.03 7.34 24.15
C ASP A 15 -25.85 7.64 23.21
N THR A 16 -24.95 6.65 23.08
CA THR A 16 -23.69 6.77 22.33
C THR A 16 -23.92 6.76 20.81
N GLU A 17 -24.94 6.04 20.31
CA GLU A 17 -25.27 6.03 18.88
C GLU A 17 -25.62 7.44 18.37
N THR A 18 -26.38 8.20 19.16
CA THR A 18 -26.67 9.60 18.81
C THR A 18 -25.44 10.50 18.98
N LEU A 19 -24.59 10.22 19.97
CA LEU A 19 -23.35 10.98 20.19
C LEU A 19 -22.39 10.82 19.00
N GLU A 20 -22.17 9.59 18.55
CA GLU A 20 -21.38 9.22 17.36
C GLU A 20 -21.92 9.93 16.10
N ALA A 21 -23.23 9.89 15.88
CA ALA A 21 -23.84 10.59 14.75
C ALA A 21 -23.63 12.12 14.79
N TYR A 22 -23.56 12.73 15.97
CA TYR A 22 -23.20 14.15 16.11
C TYR A 22 -21.71 14.39 15.86
N GLN A 23 -20.84 13.51 16.35
CA GLN A 23 -19.40 13.57 16.13
C GLN A 23 -19.10 13.53 14.63
N ASP A 24 -19.61 12.53 13.92
CA ASP A 24 -19.43 12.37 12.47
C ASP A 24 -19.93 13.60 11.69
N PHE A 25 -21.10 14.13 12.09
CA PHE A 25 -21.65 15.30 11.42
C PHE A 25 -20.76 16.54 11.61
N VAL A 26 -20.24 16.76 12.82
CA VAL A 26 -19.38 17.90 13.14
C VAL A 26 -18.04 17.78 12.43
N ASP A 27 -17.44 16.60 12.44
CA ASP A 27 -16.14 16.29 11.87
C ASP A 27 -16.14 16.35 10.34
N LEU A 28 -17.17 15.80 9.70
CA LEU A 28 -17.25 15.72 8.24
C LEU A 28 -17.97 16.92 7.62
N PHE A 29 -18.28 17.95 8.42
CA PHE A 29 -19.00 19.12 7.96
C PHE A 29 -18.20 19.88 6.90
N PRO A 30 -18.70 20.01 5.65
CA PRO A 30 -17.95 20.66 4.61
C PRO A 30 -17.87 22.17 4.84
N PRO A 31 -16.78 22.83 4.38
CA PRO A 31 -16.71 24.28 4.40
C PRO A 31 -17.80 24.87 3.48
N VAL A 32 -18.78 25.55 4.07
CA VAL A 32 -19.92 26.15 3.36
C VAL A 32 -20.19 27.58 3.84
N ASP A 33 -20.49 28.48 2.89
CA ASP A 33 -20.85 29.88 3.19
C ASP A 33 -22.34 30.07 3.58
N SER A 34 -23.09 28.97 3.67
CA SER A 34 -24.51 29.00 3.99
C SER A 34 -24.71 29.23 5.48
N ARG A 35 -25.25 30.40 5.85
CA ARG A 35 -25.58 30.72 7.25
C ARG A 35 -26.45 29.67 7.92
N VAL A 36 -27.45 29.14 7.22
CA VAL A 36 -28.33 28.10 7.77
C VAL A 36 -27.56 26.81 8.04
N ALA A 37 -26.59 26.47 7.19
CA ALA A 37 -25.78 25.27 7.40
C ALA A 37 -24.82 25.48 8.58
N LEU A 38 -24.24 26.66 8.72
CA LEU A 38 -23.40 27.03 9.87
C LEU A 38 -24.21 27.04 11.17
N ASP A 39 -25.42 27.60 11.18
CA ASP A 39 -26.30 27.59 12.36
C ASP A 39 -26.60 26.14 12.80
N HIS A 40 -26.87 25.23 11.85
CA HIS A 40 -27.08 23.81 12.16
C HIS A 40 -25.82 23.10 12.66
N TRP A 41 -24.65 23.47 12.16
CA TRP A 41 -23.37 22.94 12.65
C TRP A 41 -23.04 23.43 14.06
N GLU A 42 -23.29 24.70 14.36
CA GLU A 42 -23.16 25.25 15.71
C GLU A 42 -24.11 24.52 16.68
N GLU A 43 -25.38 24.34 16.31
CA GLU A 43 -26.35 23.58 17.11
C GLU A 43 -25.91 22.13 17.36
N ALA A 44 -25.35 21.45 16.34
CA ALA A 44 -24.83 20.10 16.47
C ALA A 44 -23.60 20.03 17.39
N THR A 45 -22.70 21.01 17.28
CA THR A 45 -21.49 21.12 18.11
C THR A 45 -21.85 21.34 19.58
N ASP A 46 -22.82 22.22 19.87
CA ASP A 46 -23.29 22.47 21.23
C ASP A 46 -23.93 21.21 21.86
N GLU A 47 -24.69 20.44 21.08
CA GLU A 47 -25.32 19.20 21.55
C GLU A 47 -24.29 18.07 21.74
N LEU A 48 -23.30 17.96 20.84
CA LEU A 48 -22.15 17.06 20.97
C LEU A 48 -21.42 17.32 22.29
N GLU A 49 -21.04 18.57 22.55
CA GLU A 49 -20.32 18.93 23.78
C GLU A 49 -21.17 18.72 25.04
N ARG A 50 -22.48 19.01 24.99
CA ARG A 50 -23.38 18.74 26.10
C ARG A 50 -23.39 17.25 26.45
N ARG A 51 -23.41 16.37 25.45
CA ARG A 51 -23.42 14.91 25.65
C ARG A 51 -22.07 14.39 26.11
N LYS A 52 -20.95 14.86 25.53
CA LYS A 52 -19.60 14.55 26.03
C LYS A 52 -19.45 14.97 27.50
N ALA A 53 -19.93 16.16 27.88
CA ALA A 53 -19.89 16.63 29.27
C ALA A 53 -20.70 15.74 30.24
N GLU A 54 -21.84 15.21 29.82
CA GLU A 54 -22.63 14.27 30.62
C GLU A 54 -21.86 12.97 30.92
N ILE A 55 -21.10 12.48 29.94
CA ILE A 55 -20.21 11.32 30.11
C ILE A 55 -19.05 11.66 31.02
N ARG A 56 -18.37 12.80 30.80
CA ARG A 56 -17.27 13.27 31.65
C ARG A 56 -17.67 13.32 33.12
N ASP A 57 -18.83 13.91 33.43
CA ASP A 57 -19.39 13.98 34.78
C ASP A 57 -19.73 12.60 35.37
N GLY A 58 -19.95 11.59 34.53
CA GLY A 58 -20.30 10.22 34.91
C GLY A 58 -19.13 9.32 35.29
N PHE A 59 -17.90 9.69 34.90
CA PHE A 59 -16.69 8.85 34.92
C PHE A 59 -15.46 9.46 35.62
N ASP A 60 -15.65 10.40 36.55
CA ASP A 60 -14.60 10.98 37.42
C ASP A 60 -13.33 11.40 36.63
N GLU A 61 -12.13 10.91 37.02
CA GLU A 61 -10.83 11.34 36.46
C GLU A 61 -10.58 10.83 35.03
N GLU A 62 -11.30 9.79 34.59
CA GLU A 62 -11.14 9.16 33.25
C GLU A 62 -12.23 9.63 32.26
N GLY A 63 -13.08 10.57 32.68
CA GLY A 63 -14.29 10.95 31.95
C GLY A 63 -14.04 11.52 30.56
N ASP A 64 -12.90 12.19 30.34
CA ASP A 64 -12.53 12.70 29.02
C ASP A 64 -12.27 11.57 28.02
N VAL A 65 -11.54 10.52 28.44
CA VAL A 65 -11.26 9.37 27.59
C VAL A 65 -12.55 8.61 27.26
N PHE A 66 -13.43 8.39 28.24
CA PHE A 66 -14.71 7.73 27.97
C PHE A 66 -15.65 8.55 27.09
N ALA A 67 -15.62 9.89 27.19
CA ALA A 67 -16.40 10.76 26.31
C ALA A 67 -15.90 10.69 24.85
N GLU A 68 -14.58 10.57 24.66
CA GLU A 68 -13.99 10.43 23.32
C GLU A 68 -14.27 9.04 22.73
N LEU A 69 -14.05 7.97 23.50
CA LEU A 69 -14.36 6.60 23.09
C LEU A 69 -15.83 6.45 22.67
N ALA A 70 -16.76 7.02 23.46
CA ALA A 70 -18.19 6.95 23.16
C ALA A 70 -18.61 7.75 21.92
N ALA A 71 -17.83 8.78 21.55
CA ALA A 71 -18.12 9.62 20.39
C ALA A 71 -17.54 9.04 19.10
N THR A 72 -16.54 8.17 19.20
CA THR A 72 -15.78 7.67 18.04
C THR A 72 -15.99 6.18 17.79
N LEU A 73 -16.33 5.40 18.81
CA LEU A 73 -16.45 3.94 18.69
C LEU A 73 -17.86 3.46 19.00
N SER A 74 -18.31 2.50 18.20
CA SER A 74 -19.40 1.62 18.59
C SER A 74 -19.00 0.75 19.79
N ARG A 75 -20.01 0.17 20.45
CA ARG A 75 -19.79 -0.70 21.62
C ARG A 75 -18.84 -1.85 21.32
N ASP A 76 -19.03 -2.53 20.19
CA ASP A 76 -18.23 -3.69 19.84
C ASP A 76 -16.78 -3.26 19.51
N GLN A 77 -16.60 -2.14 18.81
CA GLN A 77 -15.28 -1.56 18.57
C GLN A 77 -14.56 -1.18 19.88
N ALA A 78 -15.25 -0.58 20.85
CA ALA A 78 -14.63 -0.23 22.13
C ALA A 78 -14.16 -1.46 22.93
N PHE A 79 -14.88 -2.58 22.88
CA PHE A 79 -14.40 -3.82 23.48
C PHE A 79 -13.19 -4.38 22.73
N THR A 80 -13.20 -4.38 21.40
CA THR A 80 -12.04 -4.79 20.61
C THR A 80 -10.81 -3.92 20.91
N ALA A 81 -10.96 -2.60 20.94
CA ALA A 81 -9.86 -1.69 21.28
C ALA A 81 -9.31 -1.92 22.70
N LEU A 82 -10.17 -2.20 23.68
CA LEU A 82 -9.75 -2.57 25.04
C LEU A 82 -9.00 -3.91 25.05
N ASP A 83 -9.49 -4.91 24.30
CA ASP A 83 -8.85 -6.22 24.19
C ASP A 83 -7.44 -6.07 23.60
N LEU A 84 -7.30 -5.32 22.51
CA LEU A 84 -6.00 -5.02 21.87
C LEU A 84 -5.06 -4.27 22.82
N ALA A 85 -5.52 -3.20 23.47
CA ALA A 85 -4.70 -2.44 24.41
C ALA A 85 -4.23 -3.30 25.59
N THR A 86 -5.09 -4.20 26.08
CA THR A 86 -4.77 -5.11 27.19
C THR A 86 -3.81 -6.23 26.75
N GLU A 87 -3.97 -6.76 25.53
CA GLU A 87 -3.15 -7.85 25.02
C GLU A 87 -1.73 -7.40 24.70
N TYR A 88 -1.60 -6.25 24.04
CA TYR A 88 -0.33 -5.77 23.54
C TYR A 88 0.38 -4.81 24.49
N GLU A 89 -0.34 -4.15 25.40
CA GLU A 89 0.20 -3.15 26.35
C GLU A 89 1.02 -2.06 25.64
N ARG A 90 0.68 -1.76 24.38
CA ARG A 90 1.39 -0.83 23.50
C ARG A 90 0.39 -0.01 22.68
N PRO A 91 0.54 1.33 22.60
CA PRO A 91 -0.22 2.13 21.65
C PRO A 91 0.28 1.87 20.23
N VAL A 92 -0.62 1.95 19.25
CA VAL A 92 -0.29 2.07 17.84
C VAL A 92 0.46 3.39 17.62
N ASN A 93 1.75 3.28 17.28
CA ASN A 93 2.65 4.43 17.17
C ASN A 93 3.14 4.70 15.73
N ALA A 94 2.61 3.97 14.75
CA ALA A 94 2.82 4.23 13.33
C ALA A 94 1.70 3.60 12.49
N LEU A 95 1.42 4.16 11.32
CA LEU A 95 0.52 3.58 10.32
C LEU A 95 1.30 3.15 9.09
N VAL A 96 0.98 1.98 8.53
CA VAL A 96 1.49 1.52 7.23
C VAL A 96 0.29 1.18 6.34
N LEU A 97 0.05 1.98 5.31
CA LEU A 97 -1.22 1.98 4.59
C LEU A 97 -1.00 1.75 3.11
N ASP A 98 -1.57 0.68 2.57
CA ASP A 98 -1.80 0.61 1.13
C ASP A 98 -2.94 1.57 0.72
N VAL A 99 -2.99 1.95 -0.56
CA VAL A 99 -3.95 2.93 -1.07
C VAL A 99 -5.08 2.27 -1.85
N ASP A 100 -4.74 1.49 -2.87
CA ASP A 100 -5.72 0.97 -3.84
C ASP A 100 -6.37 -0.29 -3.30
N GLU A 101 -7.68 -0.42 -3.43
CA GLU A 101 -8.48 -1.49 -2.80
C GLU A 101 -8.40 -1.51 -1.25
N THR A 102 -7.63 -0.62 -0.63
CA THR A 102 -7.46 -0.53 0.83
C THR A 102 -8.07 0.74 1.41
N LEU A 103 -7.45 1.92 1.20
CA LEU A 103 -8.01 3.21 1.64
C LEU A 103 -9.08 3.73 0.67
N ARG A 104 -9.05 3.30 -0.59
CA ARG A 104 -10.07 3.60 -1.60
C ARG A 104 -10.41 2.37 -2.42
N THR A 105 -11.60 2.34 -3.01
CA THR A 105 -11.93 1.38 -4.07
C THR A 105 -11.47 1.90 -5.42
N ALA A 106 -10.68 1.14 -6.16
CA ALA A 106 -10.36 1.41 -7.55
C ALA A 106 -11.48 0.88 -8.47
N GLY A 107 -12.04 1.73 -9.34
CA GLY A 107 -13.00 1.32 -10.38
C GLY A 107 -14.44 1.80 -10.18
N ARG A 108 -14.71 2.60 -9.15
CA ARG A 108 -15.93 3.44 -9.07
C ARG A 108 -15.63 4.83 -9.62
N THR A 109 -16.64 5.55 -10.09
CA THR A 109 -16.47 6.87 -10.75
C THR A 109 -15.70 7.90 -9.92
N ASP A 110 -15.65 7.72 -8.60
CA ASP A 110 -15.13 8.73 -7.70
C ASP A 110 -13.68 8.48 -7.25
N ASN A 111 -13.07 7.27 -7.41
CA ASN A 111 -11.64 6.94 -7.20
C ASN A 111 -10.85 7.75 -6.12
N GLU A 112 -11.54 8.20 -5.07
CA GLU A 112 -11.08 9.13 -4.04
C GLU A 112 -11.08 8.40 -2.69
N ILE A 113 -10.18 8.80 -1.79
CA ILE A 113 -10.26 8.32 -0.40
C ILE A 113 -11.54 8.90 0.23
N PRO A 114 -12.37 8.09 0.90
CA PRO A 114 -13.52 8.56 1.66
C PRO A 114 -13.14 9.66 2.67
N ARG A 115 -14.05 10.62 2.90
CA ARG A 115 -13.76 11.82 3.74
C ARG A 115 -13.52 11.47 5.20
N ASP A 116 -14.26 10.51 5.72
CA ASP A 116 -14.11 9.90 7.04
C ASP A 116 -12.71 9.30 7.21
N VAL A 117 -12.22 8.54 6.22
CA VAL A 117 -10.85 8.01 6.24
C VAL A 117 -9.82 9.15 6.27
N LEU A 118 -9.97 10.16 5.41
CA LEU A 118 -9.08 11.33 5.39
C LEU A 118 -9.08 12.09 6.72
N HIS A 119 -10.25 12.27 7.32
CA HIS A 119 -10.41 12.91 8.62
C HIS A 119 -9.68 12.14 9.73
N ARG A 120 -9.87 10.81 9.80
CA ARG A 120 -9.18 9.96 10.79
C ARG A 120 -7.66 9.93 10.62
N LEU A 121 -7.17 9.92 9.38
CA LEU A 121 -5.73 10.05 9.11
C LEU A 121 -5.19 11.40 9.58
N HIS A 122 -5.95 12.47 9.43
CA HIS A 122 -5.55 13.78 9.94
C HIS A 122 -5.47 13.81 11.46
N GLN A 123 -6.48 13.27 12.16
CA GLN A 123 -6.50 13.20 13.62
C GLN A 123 -5.32 12.37 14.17
N LEU A 124 -5.08 11.17 13.64
CA LEU A 124 -3.95 10.34 14.06
C LEU A 124 -2.60 11.04 13.81
N HIS A 125 -2.48 11.77 12.70
CA HIS A 125 -1.29 12.59 12.43
C HIS A 125 -1.11 13.73 13.44
N GLU A 126 -2.20 14.43 13.80
CA GLU A 126 -2.18 15.49 14.83
C GLU A 126 -1.83 14.94 16.23
N ASP A 127 -2.23 13.70 16.51
CA ASP A 127 -1.86 12.95 17.72
C ASP A 127 -0.41 12.44 17.70
N GLY A 128 0.34 12.72 16.62
CA GLY A 128 1.76 12.40 16.48
C GLY A 128 2.03 10.98 16.00
N VAL A 129 1.04 10.29 15.40
CA VAL A 129 1.23 8.98 14.78
C VAL A 129 1.74 9.18 13.34
N PRO A 130 3.00 8.83 13.03
CA PRO A 130 3.54 8.92 11.68
C PRO A 130 2.83 7.98 10.71
N ILE A 131 2.74 8.42 9.45
CA ILE A 131 2.02 7.71 8.39
C ILE A 131 3.00 7.27 7.29
N VAL A 132 3.04 5.97 7.01
CA VAL A 132 3.79 5.40 5.88
C VAL A 132 2.79 4.89 4.83
N VAL A 133 2.70 5.58 3.69
CA VAL A 133 1.88 5.12 2.56
C VAL A 133 2.71 4.20 1.68
N CYS A 134 2.28 2.95 1.47
CA CYS A 134 3.00 1.94 0.71
C CYS A 134 2.25 1.50 -0.53
N THR A 135 2.75 1.81 -1.72
CA THR A 135 2.02 1.54 -2.97
C THR A 135 2.93 1.05 -4.09
N GLY A 136 2.35 0.32 -5.05
CA GLY A 136 2.99 -0.01 -6.33
C GLY A 136 3.03 1.15 -7.32
N GLN A 137 2.37 2.27 -7.03
CA GLN A 137 2.34 3.44 -7.92
C GLN A 137 3.65 4.23 -7.91
N THR A 138 3.85 5.06 -8.94
CA THR A 138 4.97 6.01 -9.00
C THR A 138 4.81 7.13 -7.98
N LEU A 139 5.93 7.70 -7.53
CA LEU A 139 5.96 8.77 -6.53
C LEU A 139 5.07 9.96 -6.92
N GLU A 140 5.14 10.43 -8.16
CA GLU A 140 4.37 11.58 -8.62
C GLU A 140 2.86 11.35 -8.55
N ASN A 141 2.41 10.12 -8.85
CA ASN A 141 0.99 9.79 -8.84
C ASN A 141 0.45 9.77 -7.42
N VAL A 142 1.09 8.99 -6.53
CA VAL A 142 0.66 8.88 -5.13
C VAL A 142 0.81 10.21 -4.39
N LYS A 143 1.90 10.97 -4.62
CA LYS A 143 2.08 12.30 -4.03
C LYS A 143 0.99 13.27 -4.49
N GLY A 144 0.66 13.29 -5.78
CA GLY A 144 -0.39 14.14 -6.32
C GLY A 144 -1.75 13.84 -5.68
N PHE A 145 -2.05 12.56 -5.55
CA PHE A 145 -3.26 12.05 -4.91
C PHE A 145 -3.32 12.37 -3.40
N LEU A 146 -2.24 12.13 -2.65
CA LEU A 146 -2.20 12.44 -1.21
C LEU A 146 -2.32 13.94 -0.95
N ILE A 147 -1.73 14.81 -1.79
CA ILE A 147 -1.91 16.26 -1.68
C ILE A 147 -3.36 16.66 -1.93
N GLN A 148 -4.05 15.99 -2.84
CA GLN A 148 -5.47 16.24 -3.12
C GLN A 148 -6.37 15.77 -1.97
N GLY A 149 -6.06 14.63 -1.35
CA GLY A 149 -6.84 14.07 -0.24
C GLY A 149 -6.52 14.68 1.12
N LEU A 150 -5.27 14.56 1.57
CA LEU A 150 -4.81 14.96 2.92
C LEU A 150 -4.32 16.42 2.99
N GLY A 151 -4.21 17.09 1.84
CA GLY A 151 -3.72 18.45 1.76
C GLY A 151 -2.19 18.54 1.77
N ASN A 152 -1.69 19.69 1.32
CA ASN A 152 -0.26 19.90 1.15
C ASN A 152 0.51 19.97 2.48
N GLU A 153 -0.13 20.45 3.55
CA GLU A 153 0.50 20.63 4.87
C GLU A 153 0.86 19.28 5.51
N LEU A 154 -0.10 18.35 5.57
CA LEU A 154 0.14 17.01 6.13
C LEU A 154 1.18 16.24 5.32
N VAL A 155 1.09 16.25 3.98
CA VAL A 155 2.07 15.56 3.12
C VAL A 155 3.49 16.11 3.31
N HIS A 156 3.65 17.39 3.64
CA HIS A 156 4.96 18.00 3.87
C HIS A 156 5.27 18.25 5.36
N SER A 157 4.60 17.52 6.26
CA SER A 157 4.74 17.69 7.71
C SER A 157 6.11 17.28 8.24
N GLY A 158 6.76 16.30 7.61
CA GLY A 158 7.88 15.57 8.20
C GLY A 158 7.49 14.21 8.75
N ASP A 159 6.22 13.99 9.06
CA ASP A 159 5.75 12.76 9.73
C ASP A 159 4.94 11.86 8.80
N LEU A 160 4.96 12.15 7.50
CA LEU A 160 4.43 11.29 6.45
C LEU A 160 5.55 10.85 5.50
N SER A 161 5.59 9.55 5.24
CA SER A 161 6.49 8.92 4.28
C SER A 161 5.72 8.17 3.20
N ILE A 162 6.28 8.13 1.99
CA ILE A 162 5.72 7.42 0.84
C ILE A 162 6.75 6.39 0.37
N VAL A 163 6.39 5.11 0.50
CA VAL A 163 7.07 3.99 -0.15
C VAL A 163 6.40 3.76 -1.50
N TYR A 164 7.12 4.02 -2.58
CA TYR A 164 6.58 3.97 -3.95
C TYR A 164 7.19 2.82 -4.76
N GLU A 165 6.50 2.46 -5.84
CA GLU A 165 6.87 1.35 -6.73
C GLU A 165 7.24 0.07 -5.96
N SER A 166 6.42 -0.29 -4.98
CA SER A 166 6.55 -1.52 -4.19
C SER A 166 7.86 -1.64 -3.41
N GLY A 167 8.49 -0.51 -3.05
CA GLY A 167 9.73 -0.50 -2.26
C GLY A 167 10.97 -0.06 -3.03
N ASN A 168 10.85 0.48 -4.25
CA ASN A 168 12.01 0.99 -4.98
C ASN A 168 12.59 2.26 -4.37
N GLY A 169 11.76 3.03 -3.67
CA GLY A 169 12.21 4.26 -3.04
C GLY A 169 11.26 4.73 -1.95
N VAL A 170 11.80 5.61 -1.12
CA VAL A 170 11.12 6.23 0.01
C VAL A 170 11.20 7.73 -0.15
N PHE A 171 10.07 8.42 0.03
CA PHE A 171 9.99 9.86 -0.01
C PHE A 171 9.35 10.38 1.26
N THR A 172 10.15 11.07 2.08
CA THR A 172 9.73 11.64 3.38
C THR A 172 10.04 13.15 3.37
N PRO A 173 9.09 14.00 2.95
CA PRO A 173 9.29 15.44 2.91
C PRO A 173 9.82 16.05 4.20
N GLY A 174 10.75 17.01 4.08
CA GLY A 174 11.23 17.77 5.24
C GLY A 174 12.51 17.24 5.87
N HIS A 175 13.01 16.08 5.45
CA HIS A 175 14.17 15.39 6.03
C HIS A 175 15.52 15.68 5.35
N GLY A 176 15.65 16.84 4.69
CA GLY A 176 16.92 17.27 4.08
C GLY A 176 17.46 16.25 3.07
N PRO A 177 18.70 15.73 3.21
CA PRO A 177 19.26 14.75 2.28
C PRO A 177 18.47 13.43 2.26
N ASP A 178 17.82 13.07 3.36
CA ASP A 178 17.07 11.82 3.51
C ASP A 178 15.62 11.96 3.01
N THR A 179 15.26 13.12 2.44
CA THR A 179 13.92 13.37 1.89
C THR A 179 13.54 12.37 0.80
N LYS A 180 14.52 11.90 0.03
CA LYS A 180 14.31 10.94 -1.03
C LYS A 180 15.42 9.90 -0.99
N GLN A 181 15.05 8.67 -0.67
CA GLN A 181 15.95 7.52 -0.68
C GLN A 181 15.60 6.62 -1.86
N LEU A 182 16.62 6.28 -2.64
CA LEU A 182 16.50 5.43 -3.82
C LEU A 182 17.02 4.05 -3.42
N LEU A 183 16.14 3.17 -2.93
CA LEU A 183 16.56 1.88 -2.37
C LEU A 183 17.19 0.96 -3.42
N TYR A 184 16.86 1.17 -4.70
CA TYR A 184 17.52 0.49 -5.80
C TYR A 184 19.01 0.84 -5.96
N GLU A 185 19.52 1.93 -5.37
CA GLU A 185 20.95 2.28 -5.39
C GLU A 185 21.81 1.35 -4.53
N ASP A 186 21.18 0.61 -3.59
CA ASP A 186 21.85 -0.38 -2.75
C ASP A 186 21.87 -1.79 -3.36
N LEU A 187 21.22 -1.99 -4.51
CA LEU A 187 21.28 -3.24 -5.27
C LEU A 187 22.68 -3.45 -5.86
N ASP A 188 23.03 -4.72 -6.11
CA ASP A 188 24.27 -5.04 -6.81
C ASP A 188 24.35 -4.31 -8.16
N ASP A 189 25.56 -3.82 -8.49
CA ASP A 189 25.89 -3.20 -9.79
C ASP A 189 25.39 -4.07 -10.97
N GLU A 190 25.44 -5.40 -10.80
CA GLU A 190 24.97 -6.35 -11.80
C GLU A 190 23.49 -6.18 -12.16
N ILE A 191 22.62 -5.91 -11.19
CA ILE A 191 21.19 -5.72 -11.41
C ILE A 191 20.90 -4.30 -11.93
N THR A 192 21.53 -3.29 -11.33
CA THR A 192 21.30 -1.90 -11.73
C THR A 192 21.76 -1.64 -13.17
N ASP A 193 22.86 -2.26 -13.61
CA ASP A 193 23.35 -2.20 -14.99
C ASP A 193 22.37 -2.86 -15.98
N VAL A 194 21.78 -4.01 -15.64
CA VAL A 194 20.75 -4.67 -16.48
C VAL A 194 19.55 -3.75 -16.68
N PHE A 195 19.00 -3.17 -15.61
CA PHE A 195 17.85 -2.26 -15.70
C PHE A 195 18.19 -1.00 -16.51
N ALA A 196 19.37 -0.44 -16.32
CA ALA A 196 19.85 0.71 -17.10
C ALA A 196 19.98 0.36 -18.59
N ALA A 197 20.52 -0.82 -18.92
CA ALA A 197 20.66 -1.31 -20.28
C ALA A 197 19.29 -1.49 -20.94
N VAL A 198 18.36 -2.20 -20.30
CA VAL A 198 16.99 -2.41 -20.79
C VAL A 198 16.30 -1.06 -21.02
N ARG A 199 16.31 -0.16 -20.03
CA ARG A 199 15.64 1.15 -20.11
C ARG A 199 16.17 2.01 -21.25
N SER A 200 17.47 1.95 -21.56
CA SER A 200 18.06 2.70 -22.67
C SER A 200 17.62 2.19 -24.06
N ARG A 201 17.25 0.91 -24.14
CA ARG A 201 16.92 0.19 -25.38
C ARG A 201 15.40 0.04 -25.58
N ILE A 202 14.61 0.04 -24.51
CA ILE A 202 13.22 -0.42 -24.54
C ILE A 202 12.35 0.33 -25.54
N VAL A 203 12.54 1.64 -25.74
CA VAL A 203 11.79 2.40 -26.77
C VAL A 203 12.53 2.46 -28.10
N THR A 204 13.86 2.52 -28.06
CA THR A 204 14.70 2.77 -29.25
C THR A 204 14.74 1.53 -30.14
N GLU A 205 14.81 0.34 -29.56
CA GLU A 205 14.86 -0.95 -30.26
C GLU A 205 13.47 -1.59 -30.48
N ALA A 206 12.42 -1.01 -29.87
CA ALA A 206 11.07 -1.55 -29.97
C ALA A 206 10.60 -1.71 -31.43
N PRO A 207 9.97 -2.85 -31.78
CA PRO A 207 9.22 -3.00 -33.02
C PRO A 207 8.20 -1.86 -33.20
N ASP A 208 7.89 -1.52 -34.46
CA ASP A 208 7.02 -0.37 -34.79
C ASP A 208 5.63 -0.45 -34.13
N GLU A 209 5.11 -1.65 -33.94
CA GLU A 209 3.83 -1.90 -33.27
C GLU A 209 3.88 -1.52 -31.79
N ILE A 210 4.90 -1.95 -31.05
CA ILE A 210 5.11 -1.59 -29.64
C ILE A 210 5.47 -0.11 -29.52
N ARG A 211 6.38 0.39 -30.36
CA ARG A 211 6.83 1.80 -30.31
C ARG A 211 5.68 2.80 -30.51
N ARG A 212 4.64 2.43 -31.28
CA ARG A 212 3.47 3.27 -31.53
C ARG A 212 2.27 2.91 -30.67
N GLY A 213 2.18 1.66 -30.24
CA GLY A 213 1.06 1.10 -29.50
C GLY A 213 1.23 1.14 -27.98
N CYS A 214 2.44 1.35 -27.48
CA CYS A 214 2.76 1.48 -26.06
C CYS A 214 3.43 2.82 -25.74
N HIS A 215 3.50 3.12 -24.45
CA HIS A 215 4.37 4.12 -23.87
C HIS A 215 5.08 3.54 -22.65
N LEU A 216 6.26 4.10 -22.34
CA LEU A 216 7.00 3.77 -21.12
C LEU A 216 6.40 4.57 -19.95
N GLN A 217 5.96 3.88 -18.90
CA GLN A 217 5.51 4.53 -17.68
C GLN A 217 6.69 5.21 -16.98
N GLY A 218 6.43 6.34 -16.33
CA GLY A 218 7.44 7.18 -15.67
C GLY A 218 7.98 6.61 -14.37
N ASN A 219 8.19 5.30 -14.26
CA ASN A 219 8.80 4.66 -13.10
C ASN A 219 10.25 5.12 -12.94
N GLU A 220 10.75 5.15 -11.70
CA GLU A 220 12.14 5.52 -11.42
C GLU A 220 13.11 4.38 -11.71
N PHE A 221 12.75 3.15 -11.31
CA PHE A 221 13.60 1.97 -11.50
C PHE A 221 12.94 0.92 -12.40
N ASN A 222 11.77 0.40 -12.03
CA ASN A 222 11.01 -0.59 -12.80
C ASN A 222 10.82 -0.16 -14.25
N VAL A 223 10.70 -1.11 -15.17
CA VAL A 223 10.50 -0.78 -16.59
C VAL A 223 9.16 -1.34 -17.05
N THR A 224 8.20 -0.44 -17.26
CA THR A 224 6.81 -0.80 -17.50
C THR A 224 6.30 -0.23 -18.82
N LEU A 225 5.88 -1.10 -19.73
CA LEU A 225 5.19 -0.73 -20.95
C LEU A 225 3.68 -0.80 -20.74
N LYS A 226 3.01 0.34 -20.96
CA LYS A 226 1.54 0.49 -20.93
C LYS A 226 0.99 0.66 -22.35
N PRO A 227 -0.22 0.17 -22.67
CA PRO A 227 -0.84 0.37 -23.97
C PRO A 227 -1.28 1.84 -24.12
N ASN A 228 -1.30 2.32 -25.35
CA ASN A 228 -1.94 3.59 -25.71
C ASN A 228 -3.45 3.43 -25.93
N ALA A 229 -3.92 2.20 -26.11
CA ALA A 229 -5.33 1.86 -26.11
C ALA A 229 -5.88 1.86 -24.67
N GLU A 230 -7.20 2.02 -24.53
CA GLU A 230 -7.87 1.94 -23.24
C GLU A 230 -7.62 0.56 -22.60
N THR A 231 -7.17 0.56 -21.35
CA THR A 231 -6.89 -0.65 -20.57
C THR A 231 -8.11 -1.57 -20.53
N GLY A 232 -7.87 -2.89 -20.62
CA GLY A 232 -8.94 -3.89 -20.63
C GLY A 232 -9.61 -4.09 -22.00
N THR A 233 -9.21 -3.34 -23.03
CA THR A 233 -9.72 -3.56 -24.39
C THR A 233 -8.93 -4.64 -25.14
N PRO A 234 -9.53 -5.33 -26.13
CA PRO A 234 -8.80 -6.30 -26.96
C PRO A 234 -7.59 -5.72 -27.68
N ALA A 235 -7.63 -4.43 -28.03
CA ALA A 235 -6.49 -3.74 -28.66
C ALA A 235 -5.34 -3.52 -27.67
N ALA A 236 -5.66 -3.21 -26.41
CA ALA A 236 -4.67 -3.13 -25.34
C ALA A 236 -4.05 -4.50 -25.05
N GLN A 237 -4.87 -5.56 -25.02
CA GLN A 237 -4.39 -6.93 -24.89
C GLN A 237 -3.42 -7.31 -25.99
N GLU A 238 -3.79 -7.11 -27.26
CA GLU A 238 -2.96 -7.48 -28.40
C GLU A 238 -1.58 -6.81 -28.34
N VAL A 239 -1.50 -5.52 -28.05
CA VAL A 239 -0.21 -4.83 -27.97
C VAL A 239 0.62 -5.23 -26.75
N ILE A 240 -0.01 -5.48 -25.60
CA ILE A 240 0.70 -5.91 -24.38
C ILE A 240 1.21 -7.34 -24.49
N ASP A 241 0.49 -8.24 -25.15
CA ASP A 241 0.99 -9.58 -25.48
C ASP A 241 2.27 -9.51 -26.32
N HIS A 242 2.35 -8.57 -27.28
CA HIS A 242 3.57 -8.33 -28.05
C HIS A 242 4.68 -7.72 -27.18
N ALA A 243 4.32 -6.75 -26.33
CA ALA A 243 5.26 -6.07 -25.44
C ALA A 243 5.89 -7.05 -24.44
N LEU A 244 5.14 -8.00 -23.89
CA LEU A 244 5.66 -9.01 -22.97
C LEU A 244 6.80 -9.82 -23.59
N VAL A 245 6.59 -10.38 -24.79
CA VAL A 245 7.63 -11.16 -25.49
C VAL A 245 8.88 -10.29 -25.73
N TYR A 246 8.67 -9.06 -26.19
CA TYR A 246 9.76 -8.12 -26.44
C TYR A 246 10.55 -7.75 -25.17
N VAL A 247 9.86 -7.51 -24.04
CA VAL A 247 10.50 -7.18 -22.77
C VAL A 247 11.34 -8.35 -22.27
N VAL A 248 10.81 -9.58 -22.33
CA VAL A 248 11.56 -10.80 -21.96
C VAL A 248 12.80 -10.98 -22.84
N ASP A 249 12.67 -10.76 -24.15
CA ASP A 249 13.80 -10.86 -25.08
C ASP A 249 14.87 -9.80 -24.81
N LEU A 250 14.44 -8.55 -24.61
CA LEU A 250 15.35 -7.45 -24.36
C LEU A 250 16.08 -7.61 -23.02
N LEU A 251 15.37 -8.08 -22.00
CA LEU A 251 15.97 -8.41 -20.71
C LEU A 251 17.04 -9.50 -20.87
N ALA A 252 16.71 -10.57 -21.60
CA ALA A 252 17.64 -11.67 -21.83
C ALA A 252 18.88 -11.24 -22.62
N ASP A 253 18.71 -10.38 -23.62
CA ASP A 253 19.82 -9.82 -24.41
C ASP A 253 20.71 -8.92 -23.55
N ALA A 254 20.13 -8.05 -22.71
CA ALA A 254 20.87 -7.19 -21.79
C ALA A 254 21.73 -8.01 -20.80
N ILE A 255 21.13 -9.05 -20.20
CA ILE A 255 21.87 -9.95 -19.30
C ILE A 255 22.92 -10.76 -20.08
N GLY A 256 22.56 -11.25 -21.27
CA GLY A 256 23.45 -12.01 -22.15
C GLY A 256 24.73 -11.23 -22.51
N GLU A 257 24.60 -9.95 -22.84
CA GLU A 257 25.74 -9.05 -23.10
C GLU A 257 26.66 -8.93 -21.88
N GLN A 258 26.08 -8.85 -20.68
CA GLN A 258 26.81 -8.68 -19.42
C GLN A 258 27.59 -9.92 -19.01
N VAL A 259 26.99 -11.11 -19.17
CA VAL A 259 27.66 -12.39 -18.85
C VAL A 259 28.52 -12.92 -20.01
N GLY A 260 28.51 -12.26 -21.18
CA GLY A 260 29.36 -12.58 -22.32
C GLY A 260 28.82 -13.66 -23.27
N TYR A 261 27.50 -13.88 -23.31
CA TYR A 261 26.84 -14.64 -24.37
C TYR A 261 26.71 -13.78 -25.63
N ASP A 262 27.82 -13.58 -26.34
CA ASP A 262 27.78 -12.99 -27.69
C ASP A 262 27.00 -13.96 -28.61
N GLY A 263 25.90 -13.48 -29.21
CA GLY A 263 25.03 -14.22 -30.14
C GLY A 263 25.68 -14.68 -31.45
N GLY A 264 27.00 -14.92 -31.46
CA GLY A 264 27.78 -15.34 -32.60
C GLY A 264 28.66 -16.55 -32.31
N SER A 265 28.09 -17.77 -32.43
CA SER A 265 28.78 -18.94 -33.02
C SER A 265 27.80 -20.09 -33.28
N SER A 266 27.47 -20.26 -34.56
CA SER A 266 27.01 -21.49 -35.22
C SER A 266 26.84 -22.76 -34.36
N GLY A 267 25.59 -23.09 -34.02
CA GLY A 267 25.13 -24.47 -33.84
C GLY A 267 24.19 -24.67 -32.65
N ALA A 268 22.88 -24.71 -32.89
CA ALA A 268 21.85 -25.36 -32.07
C ALA A 268 21.86 -25.16 -30.53
N GLU A 269 22.56 -24.14 -30.01
CA GLU A 269 22.42 -23.68 -28.63
C GLU A 269 21.29 -22.63 -28.60
N ALA A 270 20.37 -22.78 -27.65
CA ALA A 270 19.28 -21.84 -27.45
C ALA A 270 19.85 -20.43 -27.17
N ALA A 271 19.24 -19.39 -27.74
CA ALA A 271 19.68 -18.01 -27.51
C ALA A 271 19.25 -17.55 -26.10
N PRO A 272 19.90 -16.53 -25.49
CA PRO A 272 19.48 -15.93 -24.22
C PRO A 272 17.97 -15.72 -24.10
N ALA A 273 17.34 -15.16 -25.13
CA ALA A 273 15.90 -14.98 -25.23
C ALA A 273 15.10 -16.29 -25.03
N SER A 274 15.53 -17.41 -25.64
CA SER A 274 14.86 -18.70 -25.48
C SER A 274 14.98 -19.23 -24.04
N TRP A 275 16.11 -19.01 -23.37
CA TRP A 275 16.27 -19.40 -21.96
C TRP A 275 15.41 -18.56 -21.03
N ALA A 276 15.38 -17.23 -21.21
CA ALA A 276 14.54 -16.35 -20.39
C ALA A 276 13.04 -16.65 -20.58
N ARG A 277 12.58 -16.86 -21.82
CA ARG A 277 11.19 -17.27 -22.07
C ARG A 277 10.86 -18.61 -21.44
N ALA A 278 11.77 -19.59 -21.48
CA ALA A 278 11.57 -20.87 -20.80
C ALA A 278 11.42 -20.65 -19.30
N LEU A 279 12.32 -19.88 -18.68
CA LEU A 279 12.28 -19.60 -17.25
C LEU A 279 10.99 -18.89 -16.81
N TYR A 280 10.60 -17.80 -17.48
CA TYR A 280 9.40 -17.03 -17.12
C TYR A 280 8.08 -17.71 -17.52
N SER A 281 8.11 -18.70 -18.43
CA SER A 281 6.94 -19.55 -18.71
C SER A 281 6.52 -20.45 -17.53
N ARG A 282 7.25 -20.42 -16.41
CA ARG A 282 6.79 -21.00 -15.13
C ARG A 282 5.52 -20.29 -14.61
N ASP A 283 5.31 -19.02 -14.99
CA ASP A 283 4.04 -18.34 -14.77
C ASP A 283 3.01 -18.76 -15.84
N PRO A 284 1.82 -19.28 -15.46
CA PRO A 284 0.83 -19.76 -16.42
C PRO A 284 0.26 -18.69 -17.37
N GLU A 285 0.18 -17.44 -16.94
CA GLU A 285 -0.34 -16.34 -17.76
C GLU A 285 0.69 -15.96 -18.82
N ILE A 286 1.96 -15.86 -18.43
CA ILE A 286 3.08 -15.64 -19.36
C ILE A 286 3.21 -16.81 -20.34
N GLU A 287 3.12 -18.06 -19.86
CA GLU A 287 3.14 -19.26 -20.69
C GLU A 287 2.04 -19.22 -21.77
N GLN A 288 0.84 -18.78 -21.40
CA GLN A 288 -0.30 -18.66 -22.32
C GLN A 288 -0.02 -17.64 -23.42
N VAL A 289 0.52 -16.47 -23.07
CA VAL A 289 0.90 -15.42 -24.03
C VAL A 289 2.03 -15.92 -24.95
N LEU A 290 3.08 -16.52 -24.40
CA LEU A 290 4.18 -17.07 -25.19
C LEU A 290 3.70 -18.12 -26.19
N ARG A 291 2.78 -18.99 -25.79
CA ARG A 291 2.16 -19.98 -26.67
C ARG A 291 1.27 -19.35 -27.74
N SER A 292 0.44 -18.37 -27.39
CA SER A 292 -0.45 -17.69 -28.35
C SER A 292 0.34 -16.94 -29.42
N ARG A 293 1.55 -16.49 -29.06
CA ARG A 293 2.49 -15.76 -29.91
C ARG A 293 3.49 -16.62 -30.68
N ASP A 294 3.41 -17.95 -30.59
CA ASP A 294 4.40 -18.86 -31.18
C ASP A 294 5.84 -18.54 -30.71
N ALA A 295 5.96 -18.06 -29.48
CA ALA A 295 7.20 -17.61 -28.85
C ALA A 295 7.69 -18.55 -27.74
N LEU A 296 6.87 -19.53 -27.34
CA LEU A 296 7.23 -20.55 -26.34
C LEU A 296 8.37 -21.44 -26.87
N PRO A 297 9.53 -21.47 -26.20
CA PRO A 297 10.68 -22.24 -26.66
C PRO A 297 10.52 -23.75 -26.39
N ASP A 298 11.19 -24.58 -27.18
CA ASP A 298 11.38 -26.02 -26.92
C ASP A 298 12.66 -26.22 -26.09
N VAL A 299 12.68 -25.62 -24.89
CA VAL A 299 13.81 -25.64 -23.94
C VAL A 299 13.24 -25.87 -22.55
N ASP A 300 13.82 -26.80 -21.80
CA ASP A 300 13.44 -27.03 -20.40
C ASP A 300 13.93 -25.84 -19.53
N PRO A 301 13.09 -25.25 -18.66
CA PRO A 301 13.53 -24.21 -17.73
C PRO A 301 14.73 -24.62 -16.86
N ASP A 302 14.91 -25.92 -16.62
CA ASP A 302 16.04 -26.45 -15.84
C ASP A 302 17.35 -26.57 -16.66
N ASP A 303 17.28 -26.38 -17.99
CA ASP A 303 18.43 -26.35 -18.90
C ASP A 303 19.01 -24.93 -19.10
N VAL A 304 18.49 -23.93 -18.41
CA VAL A 304 19.00 -22.54 -18.46
C VAL A 304 20.41 -22.48 -17.85
N PRO A 305 21.40 -21.84 -18.52
CA PRO A 305 22.74 -21.71 -17.95
C PRO A 305 22.74 -21.02 -16.59
N ALA A 306 23.46 -21.59 -15.63
CA ALA A 306 23.43 -21.15 -14.22
C ALA A 306 23.71 -19.65 -14.04
N ASP A 307 24.69 -19.11 -14.78
CA ASP A 307 25.08 -17.70 -14.68
C ASP A 307 23.96 -16.76 -15.16
N LEU A 308 23.18 -17.18 -16.16
CA LEU A 308 22.02 -16.44 -16.66
C LEU A 308 20.82 -16.58 -15.70
N ALA A 309 20.56 -17.81 -15.25
CA ALA A 309 19.50 -18.11 -14.29
C ALA A 309 19.69 -17.31 -12.99
N ALA A 310 20.93 -17.19 -12.49
CA ALA A 310 21.23 -16.46 -11.26
C ALA A 310 20.79 -14.99 -11.29
N ILE A 311 20.79 -14.35 -12.46
CA ILE A 311 20.34 -12.96 -12.63
C ILE A 311 18.84 -12.92 -12.92
N LEU A 312 18.35 -13.78 -13.84
CA LEU A 312 16.93 -13.83 -14.18
C LEU A 312 16.05 -14.18 -12.97
N GLU A 313 16.51 -15.03 -12.06
CA GLU A 313 15.77 -15.40 -10.84
C GLU A 313 15.71 -14.27 -9.80
N ARG A 314 16.46 -13.18 -9.99
CA ARG A 314 16.40 -11.95 -9.18
C ARG A 314 15.47 -10.89 -9.78
N ILE A 315 15.00 -11.09 -11.01
CA ILE A 315 14.16 -10.14 -11.75
C ILE A 315 12.83 -10.80 -12.05
N ASP A 316 11.74 -10.19 -11.63
CA ASP A 316 10.40 -10.65 -11.99
C ASP A 316 9.91 -9.97 -13.27
N VAL A 317 9.10 -10.71 -14.02
CA VAL A 317 8.39 -10.19 -15.20
C VAL A 317 6.92 -10.28 -14.87
N ALA A 318 6.28 -9.13 -14.67
CA ALA A 318 4.85 -9.05 -14.39
C ALA A 318 4.07 -8.80 -15.69
N TYR A 319 3.04 -9.62 -15.91
CA TYR A 319 2.07 -9.45 -16.99
C TYR A 319 0.71 -9.08 -16.40
N TYR A 320 0.19 -7.94 -16.82
CA TYR A 320 -1.16 -7.48 -16.48
C TYR A 320 -1.99 -7.47 -17.76
N GLU A 321 -2.90 -8.43 -17.91
CA GLU A 321 -3.68 -8.62 -19.13
C GLU A 321 -4.35 -7.31 -19.58
N ALA A 322 -4.07 -6.92 -20.84
CA ALA A 322 -4.59 -5.69 -21.43
C ALA A 322 -4.25 -4.39 -20.67
N ASP A 323 -3.22 -4.40 -19.82
CA ASP A 323 -2.79 -3.24 -19.03
C ASP A 323 -1.28 -3.00 -19.07
N ALA A 324 -0.43 -4.00 -18.82
CA ALA A 324 1.01 -3.76 -18.73
C ALA A 324 1.87 -5.00 -18.93
N ALA A 325 3.10 -4.77 -19.40
CA ALA A 325 4.23 -5.67 -19.23
C ALA A 325 5.33 -4.93 -18.46
N GLU A 326 5.78 -5.50 -17.35
CA GLU A 326 6.70 -4.84 -16.41
C GLU A 326 7.86 -5.77 -16.03
N ILE A 327 9.04 -5.19 -15.80
CA ILE A 327 10.13 -5.85 -15.08
C ILE A 327 10.41 -5.13 -13.76
N VAL A 328 10.55 -5.92 -12.69
CA VAL A 328 10.84 -5.44 -11.33
C VAL A 328 11.97 -6.26 -10.71
N SER A 329 12.68 -5.71 -9.73
CA SER A 329 13.64 -6.48 -8.94
C SER A 329 12.90 -7.22 -7.82
N LEU A 330 13.20 -8.51 -7.64
CA LEU A 330 12.68 -9.31 -6.52
C LEU A 330 13.39 -9.01 -5.19
N GLU A 331 14.47 -8.25 -5.22
CA GLU A 331 15.24 -7.83 -4.05
C GLU A 331 14.71 -6.54 -3.43
N LEU A 332 13.77 -5.88 -4.10
CA LEU A 332 13.07 -4.71 -3.58
C LEU A 332 11.65 -5.12 -3.20
N ASP A 333 11.25 -4.81 -1.97
CA ASP A 333 9.90 -5.07 -1.51
C ASP A 333 9.40 -3.99 -0.55
N LYS A 334 8.08 -4.01 -0.29
CA LYS A 334 7.44 -3.07 0.63
C LYS A 334 8.04 -3.15 2.05
N VAL A 335 8.63 -4.27 2.47
CA VAL A 335 9.23 -4.41 3.80
C VAL A 335 10.46 -3.52 3.91
N ALA A 336 11.40 -3.63 2.96
CA ALA A 336 12.58 -2.78 2.94
C ALA A 336 12.22 -1.28 2.85
N GLY A 337 11.19 -0.96 2.07
CA GLY A 337 10.63 0.39 2.00
C GLY A 337 10.09 0.91 3.33
N VAL A 338 9.32 0.09 4.05
CA VAL A 338 8.77 0.45 5.37
C VAL A 338 9.86 0.59 6.41
N GLU A 339 10.86 -0.30 6.42
CA GLU A 339 12.03 -0.20 7.30
C GLU A 339 12.76 1.13 7.10
N ALA A 340 13.09 1.48 5.85
CA ALA A 340 13.73 2.75 5.54
C ALA A 340 12.85 3.97 5.88
N ALA A 341 11.52 3.85 5.71
CA ALA A 341 10.59 4.91 6.12
C ALA A 341 10.59 5.11 7.65
N PHE A 342 10.56 4.03 8.43
CA PHE A 342 10.63 4.11 9.90
C PHE A 342 11.94 4.74 10.38
N ASP A 343 13.07 4.39 9.76
CA ASP A 343 14.37 4.98 10.09
C ASP A 343 14.37 6.51 9.90
N VAL A 344 13.79 7.01 8.80
CA VAL A 344 13.70 8.46 8.54
C VAL A 344 12.72 9.16 9.47
N LEU A 345 11.58 8.52 9.73
CA LEU A 345 10.54 9.04 10.61
C LEU A 345 10.94 8.97 12.10
N GLY A 346 12.04 8.27 12.44
CA GLY A 346 12.49 8.10 13.82
C GLY A 346 11.63 7.13 14.63
N VAL A 347 11.04 6.14 13.98
CA VAL A 347 10.22 5.09 14.62
C VAL A 347 11.14 3.91 15.02
N ASP A 348 11.87 4.07 16.12
CA ASP A 348 12.88 3.10 16.56
C ASP A 348 12.27 1.77 17.10
N ASP A 349 11.07 1.83 17.68
CA ASP A 349 10.36 0.67 18.27
C ASP A 349 8.89 0.66 17.81
N PRO A 350 8.62 0.20 16.56
CA PRO A 350 7.28 0.25 16.01
C PRO A 350 6.33 -0.72 16.72
N PHE A 351 5.13 -0.23 16.97
CA PHE A 351 3.91 -1.00 17.10
C PHE A 351 2.91 -0.44 16.06
N ALA A 352 3.03 -0.91 14.83
CA ALA A 352 2.39 -0.29 13.67
C ALA A 352 1.07 -0.98 13.29
N LEU A 353 0.06 -0.20 12.89
CA LEU A 353 -1.11 -0.75 12.21
C LEU A 353 -0.82 -0.83 10.71
N VAL A 354 -0.93 -2.02 10.13
CA VAL A 354 -0.80 -2.25 8.68
C VAL A 354 -2.14 -2.57 8.06
N MET A 355 -2.47 -1.84 7.00
CA MET A 355 -3.69 -2.04 6.21
C MET A 355 -3.31 -2.34 4.76
N GLY A 356 -3.85 -3.44 4.21
CA GLY A 356 -3.61 -3.80 2.82
C GLY A 356 -4.43 -4.99 2.33
N ASP A 357 -4.53 -5.18 1.02
CA ASP A 357 -5.35 -6.22 0.37
C ASP A 357 -4.51 -7.28 -0.38
N SER A 358 -3.25 -6.96 -0.69
CA SER A 358 -2.43 -7.69 -1.65
C SER A 358 -1.38 -8.60 -0.99
N LYS A 359 -0.77 -9.47 -1.81
CA LYS A 359 0.36 -10.31 -1.38
C LYS A 359 1.58 -9.49 -0.95
N SER A 360 1.77 -8.29 -1.49
CA SER A 360 2.88 -7.42 -1.10
C SER A 360 2.69 -6.87 0.31
N ASP A 361 1.45 -6.52 0.66
CA ASP A 361 1.08 -6.05 2.01
C ASP A 361 1.18 -7.18 3.04
N LEU A 362 0.80 -8.39 2.64
CA LEU A 362 0.95 -9.58 3.49
C LEU A 362 2.40 -9.81 3.96
N ARG A 363 3.39 -9.44 3.14
CA ARG A 363 4.81 -9.54 3.55
C ARG A 363 5.11 -8.57 4.69
N VAL A 364 4.60 -7.35 4.63
CA VAL A 364 4.73 -6.33 5.69
C VAL A 364 3.99 -6.77 6.96
N MET A 365 2.76 -7.27 6.82
CA MET A 365 1.96 -7.79 7.94
C MET A 365 2.70 -8.92 8.68
N ARG A 366 3.22 -9.90 7.94
CA ARG A 366 4.01 -11.01 8.52
C ARG A 366 5.31 -10.52 9.15
N TRP A 367 5.99 -9.58 8.51
CA TRP A 367 7.25 -9.02 9.01
C TRP A 367 7.07 -8.36 10.39
N LEU A 368 5.97 -7.65 10.62
CA LEU A 368 5.62 -7.07 11.92
C LEU A 368 5.09 -8.11 12.91
N GLU A 369 4.24 -9.05 12.49
CA GLU A 369 3.75 -10.16 13.35
C GLU A 369 4.93 -10.94 13.95
N GLU A 370 5.91 -11.32 13.11
CA GLU A 370 7.11 -12.05 13.53
C GLU A 370 7.96 -11.31 14.58
N ARG A 371 7.82 -9.98 14.65
CA ARG A 371 8.53 -9.10 15.59
C ARG A 371 7.68 -8.70 16.79
N GLY A 372 6.39 -9.04 16.82
CA GLY A 372 5.44 -8.52 17.82
C GLY A 372 5.32 -6.99 17.74
N ALA A 373 5.41 -6.45 16.53
CA ALA A 373 5.60 -5.03 16.25
C ALA A 373 4.42 -4.39 15.51
N GLY A 374 3.25 -5.02 15.48
CA GLY A 374 2.10 -4.41 14.84
C GLY A 374 0.83 -5.25 14.79
N LEU A 375 -0.20 -4.61 14.25
CA LEU A 375 -1.52 -5.15 13.99
C LEU A 375 -1.75 -5.22 12.48
N ALA A 376 -2.43 -6.26 12.01
CA ALA A 376 -2.75 -6.44 10.60
C ALA A 376 -4.26 -6.30 10.39
N ALA A 377 -4.66 -5.44 9.45
CA ALA A 377 -6.04 -5.27 9.04
C ALA A 377 -6.18 -5.33 7.52
N ALA A 378 -7.33 -5.81 7.05
CA ALA A 378 -7.58 -5.98 5.62
C ALA A 378 -9.06 -5.78 5.25
N PRO A 379 -9.33 -5.29 4.03
CA PRO A 379 -10.69 -5.26 3.53
C PRO A 379 -11.19 -6.68 3.27
N LYS A 380 -12.49 -6.94 3.43
CA LYS A 380 -13.08 -8.29 3.26
C LYS A 380 -12.95 -8.86 1.83
N HIS A 381 -12.59 -8.05 0.84
CA HIS A 381 -12.35 -8.47 -0.53
C HIS A 381 -10.86 -8.72 -0.86
N ALA A 382 -9.97 -8.58 0.13
CA ALA A 382 -8.55 -8.86 0.00
C ALA A 382 -8.27 -10.28 -0.51
N SER A 383 -7.04 -10.49 -0.97
CA SER A 383 -6.60 -11.80 -1.40
C SER A 383 -6.76 -12.85 -0.29
N ARG A 384 -7.03 -14.10 -0.66
CA ARG A 384 -7.30 -15.17 0.31
C ARG A 384 -6.20 -15.35 1.35
N ASP A 385 -4.93 -15.25 0.93
CA ASP A 385 -3.79 -15.41 1.85
C ASP A 385 -3.70 -14.26 2.87
N VAL A 386 -4.15 -13.05 2.50
CA VAL A 386 -4.27 -11.90 3.40
C VAL A 386 -5.39 -12.13 4.41
N LEU A 387 -6.58 -12.53 3.93
CA LEU A 387 -7.71 -12.83 4.81
C LEU A 387 -7.39 -13.94 5.82
N ASP A 388 -6.77 -15.03 5.35
CA ASP A 388 -6.36 -16.16 6.20
C ASP A 388 -5.35 -15.72 7.27
N HIS A 389 -4.49 -14.73 6.97
CA HIS A 389 -3.54 -14.17 7.94
C HIS A 389 -4.24 -13.28 8.98
N VAL A 390 -5.03 -12.29 8.55
CA VAL A 390 -5.73 -11.35 9.44
C VAL A 390 -6.73 -12.07 10.35
N ILE A 391 -7.42 -13.10 9.85
CA ILE A 391 -8.34 -13.91 10.68
C ILE A 391 -7.59 -14.69 11.78
N ARG A 392 -6.33 -15.06 11.55
CA ARG A 392 -5.53 -15.84 12.51
C ARG A 392 -4.93 -14.96 13.62
N THR A 393 -4.78 -13.66 13.38
CA THR A 393 -4.25 -12.69 14.33
C THR A 393 -5.40 -12.05 15.12
N ASP A 394 -5.79 -10.84 14.77
CA ASP A 394 -6.69 -9.98 15.55
C ASP A 394 -8.08 -9.81 14.90
N GLU A 395 -8.32 -10.49 13.76
CA GLU A 395 -9.58 -10.46 13.02
C GLU A 395 -10.05 -9.05 12.58
N LEU A 396 -9.11 -8.11 12.34
CA LEU A 396 -9.40 -6.73 11.92
C LEU A 396 -9.79 -6.64 10.44
N LEU A 397 -11.03 -7.04 10.13
CA LEU A 397 -11.61 -7.00 8.79
C LEU A 397 -12.63 -5.87 8.65
N PHE A 398 -12.57 -5.14 7.53
CA PHE A 398 -13.50 -4.03 7.25
C PHE A 398 -14.18 -4.15 5.88
N ASP A 399 -15.33 -3.50 5.73
CA ASP A 399 -16.08 -3.47 4.47
C ASP A 399 -15.45 -2.51 3.44
N GLU A 400 -15.79 -2.67 2.17
CA GLU A 400 -15.31 -1.78 1.11
C GLU A 400 -15.70 -0.31 1.41
N GLY A 401 -14.69 0.57 1.47
CA GLY A 401 -14.88 1.99 1.79
C GLY A 401 -14.98 2.31 3.28
N ASP A 402 -14.83 1.33 4.17
CA ASP A 402 -14.97 1.47 5.63
C ASP A 402 -13.61 1.36 6.36
N ALA A 403 -12.54 1.83 5.73
CA ALA A 403 -11.20 1.83 6.34
C ALA A 403 -11.15 2.71 7.62
N ALA A 404 -12.05 3.69 7.75
CA ALA A 404 -12.13 4.57 8.90
C ALA A 404 -12.39 3.79 10.19
N SER A 405 -13.22 2.75 10.15
CA SER A 405 -13.53 1.90 11.32
C SER A 405 -12.29 1.27 11.98
N ILE A 406 -11.26 0.94 11.20
CA ILE A 406 -9.99 0.40 11.70
C ILE A 406 -9.08 1.52 12.25
N LEU A 407 -9.06 2.68 11.62
CA LEU A 407 -8.32 3.84 12.11
C LEU A 407 -8.89 4.34 13.45
N GLU A 408 -10.21 4.31 13.60
CA GLU A 408 -10.91 4.58 14.85
C GLU A 408 -10.54 3.57 15.94
N LEU A 409 -10.52 2.27 15.60
CA LEU A 409 -10.05 1.23 16.51
C LEU A 409 -8.61 1.47 16.98
N ALA A 410 -7.71 1.91 16.11
CA ALA A 410 -6.34 2.25 16.48
C ALA A 410 -6.30 3.45 17.43
N ALA A 411 -7.03 4.53 17.12
CA ALA A 411 -7.14 5.70 18.02
C ALA A 411 -7.71 5.30 19.39
N GLY A 412 -8.75 4.47 19.41
CA GLY A 412 -9.33 3.91 20.65
C GLY A 412 -8.35 3.06 21.45
N THR A 413 -7.55 2.24 20.76
CA THR A 413 -6.50 1.42 21.39
C THR A 413 -5.45 2.31 22.06
N ASN A 414 -5.07 3.42 21.41
CA ASN A 414 -4.14 4.41 21.97
C ASN A 414 -4.72 5.06 23.23
N LEU A 415 -5.98 5.49 23.19
CA LEU A 415 -6.67 6.06 24.35
C LEU A 415 -6.70 5.09 25.54
N PHE A 416 -6.92 3.79 25.30
CA PHE A 416 -6.87 2.79 26.38
C PHE A 416 -5.44 2.57 26.89
N ALA A 417 -4.44 2.55 26.02
CA ALA A 417 -3.05 2.40 26.42
C ALA A 417 -2.58 3.59 27.29
N GLU A 418 -3.08 4.80 27.05
CA GLU A 418 -2.82 5.98 27.89
C GLU A 418 -3.41 5.84 29.31
N LEU A 419 -4.54 5.14 29.47
CA LEU A 419 -5.14 4.89 30.78
C LEU A 419 -4.34 3.88 31.64
N ASP A 420 -3.45 3.09 31.02
CA ASP A 420 -2.61 2.10 31.70
C ASP A 420 -1.22 2.62 32.09
N GLY A 421 -0.76 3.71 31.48
CA GLY A 421 0.54 4.34 31.72
C GLY A 421 0.52 5.36 32.85
#